data_AF-A0A1H6Y027-F1
#
_entry.id   AF-A0A1H6Y027-F1
#
_cell.length_a   1.000
_cell.length_b   1.000
_cell.length_c   1.000
_cell.angle_alpha   90.00
_cell.angle_beta   90.00
_cell.angle_gamma   90.00
#
_symmetry.space_group_name_H-M   'P 1'
#
loop_
_entity.id
_entity.type
_entity.pdbx_description
1 polymer ?
#
loop_
_entity_poly.entity_id
_entity_poly.type
_entity_poly.pdbx_seq_one_letter_code
_entity_poly.pdbx_strand_id
1 'polypeptide(L)'
;MNTETHALAPSDPTLLAYGREVGKLLSSSSAESWSNELWTIFTGYIISLKEQGHAPELCDTYFSFKELIAFFAEVERIGRGEGSIRA
;
A
#
# COMPACT_ATOMS: atom_id res chain seq x y z
N MET A 1 25.37 4.50 29.76
CA MET A 1 24.14 4.75 28.97
C MET A 1 24.14 3.73 27.87
N ASN A 2 23.35 2.68 28.02
CA ASN A 2 23.35 1.54 27.10
C ASN A 2 22.19 1.78 26.14
N THR A 3 22.49 2.24 24.93
CA THR A 3 21.52 2.26 23.84
C THR A 3 21.33 0.81 23.38
N GLU A 4 20.35 0.14 23.98
CA GLU A 4 19.80 -1.08 23.41
C GLU A 4 19.08 -0.69 22.12
N THR A 5 19.81 -0.75 21.00
CA THR A 5 19.19 -0.84 19.68
C THR A 5 18.40 -2.14 19.67
N HIS A 6 17.09 -2.05 19.98
CA HIS A 6 16.15 -3.11 19.67
C HIS A 6 16.17 -3.29 18.15
N ALA A 7 17.06 -4.17 17.69
CA ALA A 7 16.85 -4.85 16.43
C ALA A 7 15.45 -5.47 16.55
N LEU A 8 14.49 -4.94 15.77
CA LEU A 8 13.18 -5.55 15.57
C LEU A 8 13.45 -6.94 14.99
N ALA A 9 13.66 -7.90 15.88
CA ALA A 9 13.77 -9.28 15.51
C ALA A 9 12.44 -9.64 14.79
N PRO A 10 12.49 -10.35 13.66
CA PRO A 10 11.32 -10.72 12.85
C PRO A 10 10.45 -11.80 13.54
N SER A 11 10.35 -11.73 14.87
CA SER A 11 9.69 -12.68 15.75
C SER A 11 8.42 -12.12 16.39
N ASP A 12 8.00 -10.89 16.05
CA ASP A 12 6.68 -10.41 16.46
C ASP A 12 5.61 -11.21 15.71
N PRO A 13 4.80 -12.03 16.41
CA PRO A 13 3.73 -12.81 15.78
C PRO A 13 2.74 -11.94 14.99
N THR A 14 2.56 -10.69 15.42
CA THR A 14 1.68 -9.70 14.77
C THR A 14 2.22 -9.32 13.39
N LEU A 15 3.52 -9.02 13.29
CA LEU A 15 4.16 -8.67 12.02
C LEU A 15 4.15 -9.85 11.04
N LEU A 16 4.33 -11.07 11.55
CA LEU A 16 4.24 -12.29 10.73
C LEU A 16 2.82 -12.54 10.21
N ALA A 17 1.80 -12.34 11.05
CA ALA A 17 0.41 -12.46 10.64
C ALA A 17 0.06 -11.39 9.58
N TYR A 18 0.46 -10.14 9.82
CA TYR A 18 0.28 -9.04 8.86
C TYR A 18 0.94 -9.36 7.51
N GLY A 19 2.21 -9.76 7.51
CA GLY A 19 2.94 -10.12 6.30
C GLY A 19 2.29 -11.29 5.54
N ARG A 20 1.69 -12.26 6.25
CA ARG A 20 0.93 -13.35 5.63
C ARG A 20 -0.31 -12.85 4.90
N GLU A 21 -1.12 -12.00 5.53
CA GLU A 21 -2.35 -11.50 4.91
C GLU A 21 -2.04 -10.58 3.72
N VAL A 22 -1.01 -9.73 3.85
CA VAL A 22 -0.48 -8.93 2.74
C VAL A 22 0.01 -9.86 1.61
N GLY A 23 0.77 -10.90 1.92
CA GLY A 23 1.24 -11.87 0.94
C GLY A 23 0.09 -12.57 0.18
N LYS A 24 -0.99 -12.94 0.88
CA LYS A 24 -2.20 -13.51 0.24
C LYS A 24 -2.87 -12.52 -0.71
N LEU A 25 -3.06 -11.28 -0.26
CA LEU A 25 -3.65 -10.20 -1.06
C LEU A 25 -2.85 -9.95 -2.35
N LEU A 26 -1.52 -9.98 -2.24
CA LEU A 26 -0.63 -9.76 -3.38
C LEU A 26 -0.51 -10.98 -4.30
N SER A 27 -0.80 -12.18 -3.79
CA SER A 27 -0.81 -13.40 -4.61
C SER A 27 -2.10 -13.52 -5.44
N SER A 28 -3.15 -12.76 -5.13
CA SER A 28 -4.42 -12.85 -5.85
C SER A 28 -4.43 -12.11 -7.18
N SER A 29 -3.49 -11.18 -7.42
CA SER A 29 -3.44 -10.36 -8.64
C SER A 29 -2.06 -9.71 -8.85
N SER A 30 -1.79 -9.15 -10.03
CA SER A 30 -0.55 -8.39 -10.28
C SER A 30 -0.66 -6.95 -9.73
N ALA A 31 0.48 -6.28 -9.54
CA ALA A 31 0.47 -4.87 -9.13
C ALA A 31 -0.17 -3.95 -10.19
N GLU A 32 -0.01 -4.30 -11.47
CA GLU A 32 -0.70 -3.63 -12.58
C GLU A 32 -2.23 -3.77 -12.45
N SER A 33 -2.72 -4.97 -12.20
CA SER A 33 -4.16 -5.21 -12.00
C SER A 33 -4.70 -4.45 -10.79
N TRP A 34 -4.00 -4.47 -9.65
CA TRP A 34 -4.36 -3.68 -8.48
C TRP A 34 -4.39 -2.17 -8.76
N SER A 35 -3.42 -1.67 -9.53
CA SER A 35 -3.37 -0.27 -9.92
C SER A 35 -4.57 0.12 -10.77
N ASN A 36 -4.95 -0.71 -11.74
CA ASN A 36 -6.11 -0.49 -12.60
C ASN A 36 -7.43 -0.49 -11.81
N GLU A 37 -7.57 -1.40 -10.85
CA GLU A 37 -8.75 -1.44 -9.96
C GLU A 37 -8.84 -0.20 -9.08
N LEU A 38 -7.73 0.22 -8.46
CA LEU A 38 -7.68 1.42 -7.64
C LEU A 38 -8.02 2.69 -8.45
N TRP A 39 -7.49 2.80 -9.67
CA TRP A 39 -7.85 3.90 -10.59
C TRP A 39 -9.34 3.91 -10.92
N THR A 40 -9.93 2.73 -11.13
CA THR A 40 -11.37 2.59 -11.39
C THR A 40 -12.19 3.09 -10.19
N ILE A 41 -11.82 2.68 -8.98
CA ILE A 41 -12.49 3.10 -7.73
C ILE A 41 -12.36 4.61 -7.53
N PHE A 42 -11.14 5.15 -7.65
CA PHE A 42 -10.89 6.57 -7.45
C PHE A 42 -11.63 7.42 -8.49
N THR A 43 -11.63 7.00 -9.76
CA THR A 43 -12.35 7.71 -10.83
C THR A 43 -13.86 7.71 -10.57
N GLY A 44 -14.43 6.57 -10.15
CA GLY A 44 -15.82 6.48 -9.73
C GLY A 44 -16.15 7.44 -8.59
N TYR A 45 -15.30 7.49 -7.56
CA TYR A 45 -15.42 8.44 -6.46
C TYR A 45 -15.42 9.90 -6.94
N ILE A 46 -14.47 10.30 -7.81
CA ILE A 46 -14.40 11.66 -8.37
C ILE A 46 -15.67 12.02 -9.15
N ILE A 47 -16.20 11.08 -9.95
CA ILE A 47 -17.44 11.29 -10.70
C ILE A 47 -18.60 11.55 -9.73
N SER A 48 -18.77 10.72 -8.70
CA SER A 48 -19.82 10.91 -7.70
C SER A 48 -19.66 12.21 -6.90
N LEU A 49 -18.43 12.61 -6.56
CA LEU A 49 -18.18 13.89 -5.91
C LEU A 49 -18.58 15.08 -6.77
N LYS A 50 -18.35 15.01 -8.09
CA LYS A 50 -18.75 16.06 -9.02
C LYS A 50 -20.27 16.28 -9.00
N GLU A 51 -21.05 15.23 -8.78
CA GLU A 51 -22.51 15.29 -8.67
C GLU A 51 -22.98 15.85 -7.32
N GLN A 52 -22.21 15.64 -6.25
CA GLN A 52 -22.56 16.05 -4.87
C GLN A 52 -22.06 17.44 -4.50
N GLY A 53 -21.05 17.97 -5.20
CA GLY A 53 -20.60 19.37 -5.10
C GLY A 53 -19.78 19.75 -3.87
N HIS A 54 -19.67 18.88 -2.86
CA HIS A 54 -18.83 19.11 -1.67
C HIS A 54 -17.97 17.89 -1.36
N ALA A 55 -16.66 18.09 -1.19
CA ALA A 55 -15.66 17.03 -0.99
C ALA A 55 -14.54 17.46 -0.03
N PRO A 56 -14.83 17.61 1.28
CA PRO A 56 -13.85 18.12 2.24
C PRO A 56 -12.64 17.18 2.41
N GLU A 57 -12.84 15.88 2.22
CA GLU A 57 -11.81 14.84 2.38
C GLU A 57 -11.07 14.49 1.07
N LEU A 58 -11.35 15.18 -0.04
CA LEU A 58 -10.80 14.83 -1.35
C LEU A 58 -9.26 14.78 -1.38
N CYS A 59 -8.61 15.74 -0.72
CA CYS A 59 -7.16 15.78 -0.64
C CYS A 59 -6.62 14.52 0.06
N ASP A 60 -7.20 14.15 1.19
CA ASP A 60 -6.77 13.00 1.98
C ASP A 60 -7.05 11.68 1.24
N THR A 61 -8.20 11.58 0.56
CA THR A 61 -8.51 10.44 -0.30
C THR A 61 -7.49 10.31 -1.44
N TYR A 62 -7.11 11.42 -2.07
CA TYR A 62 -6.13 11.41 -3.16
C TYR A 62 -4.74 11.00 -2.69
N PHE A 63 -4.28 11.49 -1.54
CA PHE A 63 -2.99 11.08 -0.98
C PHE A 63 -2.99 9.59 -0.62
N SER A 64 -4.04 9.11 0.04
CA SER A 64 -4.20 7.69 0.36
C SER A 64 -4.19 6.81 -0.89
N PHE A 65 -4.90 7.23 -1.94
CA PHE A 65 -4.88 6.56 -3.24
C PHE A 65 -3.46 6.48 -3.82
N LYS A 66 -2.72 7.58 -3.82
CA LYS A 66 -1.34 7.61 -4.32
C LYS A 66 -0.40 6.70 -3.53
N GLU A 67 -0.52 6.69 -2.21
CA GLU A 67 0.30 5.85 -1.33
C GLU A 67 0.03 4.37 -1.60
N LEU A 68 -1.23 3.98 -1.81
CA LEU A 68 -1.59 2.61 -2.18
C LEU A 68 -1.00 2.20 -3.54
N ILE A 69 -1.09 3.05 -4.56
CA ILE A 69 -0.46 2.78 -5.87
C ILE A 69 1.06 2.58 -5.71
N ALA A 70 1.73 3.46 -4.95
CA ALA A 70 3.15 3.36 -4.70
C ALA A 70 3.51 2.07 -3.93
N PHE A 71 2.69 1.68 -2.96
CA PHE A 71 2.85 0.44 -2.21
C PHE A 71 2.83 -0.79 -3.12
N PHE A 72 1.84 -0.92 -4.01
CA PHE A 72 1.77 -2.08 -4.92
C PHE A 72 2.96 -2.13 -5.89
N ALA A 73 3.40 -0.98 -6.40
CA ALA A 73 4.59 -0.91 -7.25
C ALA A 73 5.88 -1.33 -6.51
N GLU A 74 6.03 -0.88 -5.26
CA GLU A 74 7.19 -1.21 -4.43
C GLU A 74 7.22 -2.68 -4.04
N VAL A 75 6.07 -3.25 -3.70
CA VAL A 75 5.92 -4.69 -3.43
C VAL A 75 6.34 -5.52 -4.64
N GLU A 76 5.90 -5.14 -5.83
CA GLU A 76 6.24 -5.88 -7.05
C GLU A 76 7.75 -5.84 -7.33
N ARG A 77 8.36 -4.67 -7.12
CA ARG A 77 9.81 -4.46 -7.21
C ARG A 77 10.57 -5.34 -6.22
N ILE A 78 10.10 -5.44 -4.96
CA ILE A 78 10.68 -6.34 -3.95
C ILE A 78 10.50 -7.80 -4.37
N GLY A 79 9.32 -8.18 -4.86
CA GLY A 79 9.01 -9.54 -5.33
C GLY A 79 9.89 -10.00 -6.50
N ARG A 80 10.33 -9.07 -7.36
CA ARG A 80 11.32 -9.33 -8.43
C ARG A 80 12.76 -9.46 -7.93
N GLY A 81 13.00 -9.29 -6.63
CA GLY A 81 14.35 -9.31 -6.04
C GLY A 81 15.12 -8.02 -6.25
N GLU A 82 14.47 -6.94 -6.69
CA GLU A 82 15.11 -5.65 -6.98
C GLU A 82 15.16 -4.74 -5.74
N GLY A 83 14.61 -5.19 -4.59
CA GLY A 83 14.53 -4.47 -3.32
C GLY A 83 15.84 -3.79 -2.88
N SER A 84 15.87 -2.46 -2.79
CA SER A 84 17.01 -1.71 -2.24
C SER A 84 17.25 -2.14 -0.80
N ILE A 85 18.34 -2.90 -0.58
CA ILE A 85 18.98 -2.99 0.74
C ILE A 85 19.66 -1.65 0.97
N ARG A 86 18.92 -0.66 1.47
CA ARG A 86 19.53 0.46 2.16
C ARG A 86 19.51 0.14 3.65
N ALA A 87 20.68 -0.29 4.11
CA ALA A 87 21.08 -0.39 5.51
C ALA A 87 21.04 0.99 6.19
#